data_AF-A0A829F6F6-F1
#
_entry.id   AF-A0A829F6F6-F1
#
_cell.length_a   1.000
_cell.length_b   1.000
_cell.length_c   1.000
_cell.angle_alpha   90.00
_cell.angle_beta   90.00
_cell.angle_gamma   90.00
#
_symmetry.space_group_name_H-M   'P 1'
#
loop_
_entity.id
_entity.type
_entity.pdbx_description
1 polymer ?
#
loop_
_entity_poly.entity_id
_entity_poly.type
_entity_poly.pdbx_seq_one_letter_code
_entity_poly.pdbx_strand_id
1 'polypeptide(L)'
;MSLKNYVYSHPVNVFIIGRLGLSVEVFCELYGFKQGTLSSWVTREKTVASLPIEFLHGLSLASGETMDQVYDCLCVLEQEYIEYKIANELRKRKKYIQ
;
A
#
# COMPACT_ATOMS: atom_id res chain seq x y z
N MET A 1 -5.34 -0.93 -19.97
CA MET A 1 -4.36 -1.98 -19.61
C MET A 1 -4.86 -2.64 -18.34
N SER A 2 -5.01 -3.97 -18.32
CA SER A 2 -5.51 -4.69 -17.15
C SER A 2 -4.40 -4.83 -16.11
N LEU A 3 -4.44 -4.01 -15.04
CA LEU A 3 -3.56 -4.05 -13.86
C LEU A 3 -3.73 -5.38 -13.08
N LYS A 4 -3.34 -6.51 -13.66
CA LYS A 4 -3.57 -7.83 -13.06
C LYS A 4 -2.57 -8.24 -11.96
N ASN A 5 -1.69 -7.36 -11.48
CA ASN A 5 -0.58 -7.75 -10.59
C ASN A 5 -0.52 -7.06 -9.21
N TYR A 6 -1.48 -6.21 -8.80
CA TYR A 6 -1.43 -5.53 -7.48
C TYR A 6 -2.26 -6.14 -6.35
N VAL A 7 -2.95 -7.26 -6.61
CA VAL A 7 -3.96 -7.83 -5.69
C VAL A 7 -3.39 -8.27 -4.33
N TYR A 8 -2.06 -8.20 -4.12
CA TYR A 8 -1.38 -8.84 -2.99
C TYR A 8 -0.38 -7.96 -2.22
N SER A 9 -0.18 -6.71 -2.61
CA SER A 9 0.82 -5.86 -1.95
C SER A 9 0.20 -4.96 -0.89
N HIS A 10 0.96 -4.63 0.14
CA HIS A 10 0.58 -3.67 1.18
C HIS A 10 0.02 -2.37 0.57
N PRO A 11 -0.97 -1.70 1.19
CA PRO A 11 -1.69 -0.55 0.62
C PRO A 11 -0.77 0.54 0.04
N VAL A 12 0.31 0.81 0.75
CA VAL A 12 1.32 1.80 0.34
C VAL A 12 2.00 1.44 -0.99
N ASN A 13 2.31 0.17 -1.22
CA ASN A 13 2.90 -0.28 -2.48
C ASN A 13 1.87 -0.21 -3.62
N VAL A 14 0.62 -0.56 -3.35
CA VAL A 14 -0.46 -0.44 -4.34
C VAL A 14 -0.65 1.01 -4.75
N PHE A 15 -0.63 1.93 -3.79
CA PHE A 15 -0.74 3.35 -4.09
C PHE A 15 0.44 3.84 -4.94
N ILE A 16 1.68 3.57 -4.51
CA ILE A 16 2.86 4.07 -5.23
C ILE A 16 2.95 3.49 -6.65
N ILE A 17 2.84 2.18 -6.80
CA ILE A 17 3.11 1.56 -8.08
C ILE A 17 1.86 1.48 -8.96
N GLY A 18 0.68 1.29 -8.36
CA GLY A 18 -0.59 1.21 -9.07
C GLY A 18 -1.20 2.57 -9.40
N ARG A 19 -1.17 3.53 -8.47
CA ARG A 19 -1.80 4.85 -8.65
C ARG A 19 -0.82 5.89 -9.20
N LEU A 20 0.38 5.99 -8.61
CA LEU A 20 1.38 6.96 -9.09
C LEU A 20 2.14 6.44 -10.33
N GLY A 21 2.12 5.14 -10.59
CA GLY A 21 2.89 4.54 -11.69
C GLY A 21 4.41 4.60 -11.48
N LEU A 22 4.86 4.78 -10.23
CA LEU A 22 6.28 4.87 -9.87
C LEU A 22 6.74 3.56 -9.24
N SER A 23 8.01 3.20 -9.42
CA SER A 23 8.61 2.18 -8.55
C SER A 23 8.74 2.75 -7.13
N VAL A 24 8.73 1.86 -6.13
CA VAL A 24 8.94 2.24 -4.73
C VAL A 24 10.28 2.96 -4.53
N GLU A 25 11.32 2.50 -5.23
CA GLU A 25 12.64 3.09 -5.24
C GLU A 25 12.63 4.52 -5.75
N VAL A 26 12.03 4.75 -6.93
CA VAL A 26 11.96 6.07 -7.55
C VAL A 26 11.16 7.04 -6.68
N PHE A 27 10.04 6.59 -6.12
CA PHE A 27 9.27 7.40 -5.16
C PHE A 27 10.13 7.80 -3.95
N CYS A 28 10.84 6.83 -3.36
CA CYS A 28 11.71 7.09 -2.21
C CYS A 28 12.81 8.10 -2.53
N GLU A 29 13.44 8.00 -3.69
CA GLU A 29 14.48 8.93 -4.14
C GLU A 29 13.92 10.35 -4.35
N LEU A 30 12.80 10.49 -5.06
CA LEU A 30 12.20 11.78 -5.39
C LEU A 30 11.70 12.55 -4.16
N TYR A 31 11.14 11.84 -3.17
CA TYR A 31 10.50 12.46 -2.00
C TYR A 31 11.32 12.31 -0.71
N GLY A 32 12.58 11.84 -0.80
CA GLY A 32 13.53 11.83 0.31
C GLY A 32 13.24 10.77 1.39
N PHE A 33 12.61 9.66 1.03
CA PHE A 33 12.37 8.54 1.94
C PHE A 33 13.43 7.45 1.81
N LYS A 34 13.73 6.77 2.91
CA LYS A 34 14.59 5.57 2.87
C LYS A 34 13.76 4.36 2.48
N GLN A 35 14.15 3.68 1.39
CA GLN A 35 13.49 2.44 0.96
C GLN A 35 13.40 1.39 2.09
N GLY A 36 14.46 1.24 2.89
CA GLY A 36 14.47 0.31 4.03
C GLY A 36 13.40 0.60 5.09
N THR A 37 13.07 1.88 5.30
CA THR A 37 11.98 2.28 6.20
C THR A 37 10.64 1.83 5.63
N LEU A 38 10.41 2.09 4.35
CA LEU A 38 9.16 1.70 3.69
C LEU A 38 9.00 0.17 3.64
N SER A 39 10.06 -0.56 3.32
CA SER A 39 10.11 -2.02 3.40
C SER A 39 9.79 -2.54 4.81
N SER A 40 10.26 -1.85 5.85
CA SER A 40 9.93 -2.21 7.24
C SER A 40 8.45 -2.05 7.56
N TRP A 41 7.77 -1.06 6.98
CA TRP A 41 6.33 -0.86 7.18
C TRP A 41 5.53 -1.96 6.51
N VAL A 42 5.91 -2.31 5.27
CA VAL A 42 5.29 -3.41 4.52
C VAL A 42 5.45 -4.74 5.25
N THR A 43 6.67 -5.08 5.66
CA THR A 43 6.96 -6.36 6.34
C THR A 43 6.35 -6.45 7.73
N ARG A 44 6.18 -5.32 8.44
CA ARG A 44 5.54 -5.26 9.76
C ARG A 44 4.04 -4.99 9.70
N GLU A 45 3.45 -4.98 8.50
CA GLU A 45 2.00 -4.82 8.33
C GLU A 45 1.49 -3.54 9.01
N LYS A 46 2.23 -2.45 8.81
CA LYS A 46 1.97 -1.17 9.47
C LYS A 46 0.68 -0.56 8.92
N THR A 47 -0.27 -0.25 9.80
CA THR A 47 -1.57 0.28 9.39
C THR A 47 -1.47 1.69 8.82
N VAL A 48 -2.40 2.05 7.92
CA VAL A 48 -2.49 3.38 7.30
C VAL A 48 -2.56 4.48 8.36
N ALA A 49 -3.36 4.27 9.41
CA ALA A 49 -3.51 5.22 10.52
C ALA A 49 -2.21 5.52 11.29
N SER A 50 -1.19 4.67 11.16
CA SER A 50 0.09 4.83 11.85
C SER A 50 1.21 5.39 10.96
N LEU A 51 0.92 5.65 9.68
CA LEU A 51 1.90 6.21 8.76
C LEU A 51 2.29 7.64 9.17
N PRO A 52 3.57 8.03 9.01
CA PRO A 52 3.99 9.40 9.30
C PRO A 52 3.28 10.42 8.41
N ILE A 53 2.96 11.58 8.97
CA ILE A 53 2.29 12.67 8.26
C ILE A 53 3.14 13.15 7.08
N GLU A 54 4.46 13.20 7.24
CA GLU A 54 5.40 13.58 6.19
C GLU A 54 5.34 12.62 5.00
N PHE A 55 5.07 11.33 5.26
CA PHE A 55 4.91 10.34 4.20
C PHE A 55 3.62 10.55 3.40
N LEU A 56 2.50 10.82 4.10
CA LEU A 56 1.24 11.18 3.46
C LEU A 56 1.38 12.45 2.61
N HIS A 57 2.15 13.43 3.10
CA HIS A 57 2.48 14.64 2.35
C HIS A 57 3.33 14.32 1.10
N GLY A 58 4.31 13.43 1.19
CA GLY A 58 5.08 12.98 0.02
C GLY A 58 4.19 12.33 -1.05
N LEU A 59 3.22 11.51 -0.63
CA LEU A 59 2.23 10.90 -1.52
C LEU A 59 1.28 11.94 -2.13
N SER A 60 0.89 12.96 -1.37
CA SER A 60 0.01 14.04 -1.85
C SER A 60 0.72 14.88 -2.91
N LEU A 61 1.99 15.23 -2.70
CA LEU A 61 2.82 15.89 -3.71
C LEU A 61 2.96 15.05 -4.98
N ALA A 62 3.15 13.74 -4.84
CA ALA A 62 3.33 12.85 -5.99
C ALA A 62 2.07 12.61 -6.81
N SER A 63 0.92 12.57 -6.15
CA SER A 63 -0.39 12.36 -6.80
C SER A 63 -1.01 13.64 -7.33
N GLY A 64 -0.61 14.81 -6.79
CA GLY A 64 -1.32 16.07 -6.99
C GLY A 64 -2.67 16.13 -6.27
N GLU A 65 -2.94 15.18 -5.36
CA GLU A 65 -4.14 15.12 -4.53
C GLU A 65 -3.86 15.77 -3.16
N THR A 66 -4.92 16.11 -2.42
CA THR A 66 -4.78 16.60 -1.05
C THR A 66 -4.49 15.43 -0.08
N MET A 67 -3.90 15.72 1.08
CA MET A 67 -3.52 14.67 2.04
C MET A 67 -4.69 13.84 2.55
N ASP A 68 -5.88 14.45 2.71
CA ASP A 68 -7.13 13.76 3.05
C ASP A 68 -7.57 12.78 1.96
N GLN A 69 -7.52 13.19 0.68
CA GLN A 69 -7.84 12.32 -0.45
C GLN A 69 -6.88 11.12 -0.54
N VAL A 70 -5.58 11.36 -0.32
CA VAL A 70 -4.59 10.30 -0.26
C VAL A 70 -4.86 9.35 0.91
N TYR A 71 -5.15 9.90 2.09
CA TYR A 71 -5.44 9.10 3.28
C TYR A 71 -6.69 8.23 3.09
N ASP A 72 -7.78 8.81 2.59
CA ASP A 72 -9.02 8.09 2.30
C ASP A 72 -8.80 6.97 1.29
N CYS A 73 -8.02 7.23 0.22
CA CYS A 73 -7.65 6.20 -0.74
C CYS A 73 -6.85 5.07 -0.08
N LEU A 74 -5.87 5.40 0.77
CA LEU A 74 -5.08 4.39 1.48
C LEU A 74 -5.95 3.55 2.41
N CYS A 75 -6.93 4.14 3.09
CA CYS A 75 -7.89 3.40 3.92
C CYS A 75 -8.73 2.41 3.11
N VAL A 76 -9.19 2.78 1.91
CA VAL A 76 -9.89 1.83 1.01
C VAL A 76 -8.97 0.68 0.62
N LEU A 77 -7.73 0.97 0.22
CA LEU A 77 -6.74 -0.04 -0.14
C LEU A 77 -6.38 -0.96 1.05
N GLU A 78 -6.33 -0.43 2.26
CA GLU A 78 -6.12 -1.21 3.50
C GLU A 78 -7.28 -2.16 3.77
N GLN A 79 -8.51 -1.68 3.61
CA GLN A 79 -9.70 -2.52 3.76
C GLN A 79 -9.72 -3.67 2.75
N GLU A 80 -9.48 -3.38 1.47
CA GLU A 80 -9.37 -4.40 0.41
C GLU A 80 -8.27 -5.43 0.72
N TYR A 81 -7.13 -4.97 1.21
CA TYR A 81 -6.00 -5.81 1.59
C TYR A 81 -6.33 -6.74 2.77
N ILE A 82 -7.03 -6.23 3.80
CA ILE A 82 -7.49 -7.02 4.95
C ILE A 82 -8.50 -8.08 4.51
N GLU A 83 -9.51 -7.70 3.72
CA GLU A 83 -10.53 -8.63 3.20
C GLU A 83 -9.89 -9.75 2.38
N TYR A 84 -8.91 -9.40 1.54
CA TYR A 84 -8.14 -10.37 0.79
C TYR A 84 -7.41 -11.37 1.70
N LYS A 85 -6.72 -10.89 2.75
CA LYS A 85 -6.01 -11.78 3.70
C LYS A 85 -6.96 -12.75 4.38
N ILE A 86 -8.12 -12.27 4.84
CA ILE A 86 -9.16 -13.12 5.46
C ILE A 86 -9.63 -14.19 4.47
N ALA A 87 -9.99 -13.79 3.24
CA ALA A 87 -10.45 -14.72 2.22
C ALA A 87 -9.38 -15.77 1.87
N ASN A 88 -8.11 -15.37 1.79
CA ASN A 88 -7.00 -16.26 1.48
C ASN A 88 -6.74 -17.27 2.61
N GLU A 89 -6.79 -16.84 3.87
CA GLU A 89 -6.66 -17.74 5.02
C GLU A 89 -7.80 -18.77 5.07
N LEU A 90 -9.04 -18.36 4.77
CA LEU A 90 -10.17 -19.28 4.66
C LEU A 90 -9.99 -20.30 3.53
N ARG A 91 -9.46 -19.89 2.36
CA ARG A 91 -9.15 -20.79 1.24
C ARG A 91 -8.08 -21.81 1.60
N LYS A 92 -7.02 -21.39 2.29
CA LYS A 92 -5.97 -22.31 2.77
C LYS A 92 -6.56 -23.36 3.71
N ARG A 93 -7.34 -22.96 4.71
CA ARG A 93 -7.97 -23.90 5.67
C ARG A 93 -8.84 -24.95 4.97
N LYS A 94 -9.64 -24.56 3.96
CA LYS A 94 -10.45 -25.50 3.17
C LYS A 94 -9.62 -26.51 2.39
N LYS A 95 -8.40 -26.17 1.96
CA LYS A 95 -7.48 -27.07 1.26
C LYS A 95 -6.86 -28.15 2.15
N TYR A 96 -6.78 -27.94 3.47
CA TYR A 96 -6.17 -28.89 4.41
C TYR A 96 -7.19 -29.79 5.13
N ILE A 97 -8.49 -29.61 4.85
CA ILE A 97 -9.59 -30.42 5.42
C ILE A 97 -10.09 -31.46 4.39
N GLN A 98 -9.49 -31.53 3.20
CA GLN A 98 -9.73 -32.57 2.19
C GLN A 98 -8.61 -33.59 2.16
#